data_AF-A0A385D945-F1
#
_entry.id   AF-A0A385D945-F1
#
_cell.length_a   1.000
_cell.length_b   1.000
_cell.length_c   1.000
_cell.angle_alpha   90.00
_cell.angle_beta   90.00
_cell.angle_gamma   90.00
#
_symmetry.space_group_name_H-M   'P 1'
#
loop_
_entity.id
_entity.type
_entity.pdbx_description
1 polymer ?
#
loop_
_entity_poly.entity_id
_entity_poly.type
_entity_poly.pdbx_seq_one_letter_code
_entity_poly.pdbx_strand_id
1 'polypeptide(L)'
;MISPGSRPLGRARQAAPRTTALCAGLVAGITVLTGCSSPDPDEGTNGVGKLTAAQIHAKAKKAAGASATVRLTGSLISEGETFKLDMQLKEDGGLGKVMSKNGEFQLMRVGEQLFLKARADFWTHDKGEGKSTEADSEAADKLDGMFVKVPEGDPAYKQLTTFTDKDVLLEGLLTLHGKVATGDRGSVGGTRTIAVSGDGGAGGTLDVSLEGTAYPLRLTRAGDAGELRMRDWNEKFTLKAPAEDEMVDYGRELPSD
;
A
#
# COMPACT_ATOMS: atom_id res chain seq x y z
N MET A 1 57.24 -58.21 -3.28
CA MET A 1 58.07 -57.09 -3.77
C MET A 1 57.69 -55.86 -2.95
N ILE A 2 58.33 -55.57 -1.82
CA ILE A 2 59.72 -55.09 -1.63
C ILE A 2 59.88 -53.66 -2.19
N SER A 3 59.83 -52.68 -1.27
CA SER A 3 60.41 -51.32 -1.35
C SER A 3 61.95 -51.42 -1.53
N PRO A 4 62.81 -50.37 -1.69
CA PRO A 4 62.63 -48.91 -1.60
C PRO A 4 63.48 -48.08 -2.63
N GLY A 5 63.52 -46.74 -2.52
CA GLY A 5 64.37 -45.90 -3.38
C GLY A 5 64.58 -44.45 -2.91
N SER A 6 65.50 -44.29 -1.97
CA SER A 6 65.96 -43.09 -1.24
C SER A 6 66.60 -41.95 -2.07
N ARG A 7 66.61 -40.71 -1.53
CA ARG A 7 67.76 -39.75 -1.33
C ARG A 7 67.30 -38.27 -1.25
N PRO A 8 68.05 -37.32 -0.66
CA PRO A 8 68.46 -37.22 0.74
C PRO A 8 68.12 -35.85 1.39
N LEU A 9 68.11 -35.82 2.72
CA LEU A 9 67.98 -34.63 3.57
C LEU A 9 69.26 -33.78 3.56
N GLY A 10 69.12 -32.49 3.23
CA GLY A 10 70.11 -31.45 3.50
C GLY A 10 69.99 -30.97 4.95
N ARG A 11 71.08 -31.07 5.69
CA ARG A 11 71.22 -30.81 7.13
C ARG A 11 71.97 -29.49 7.31
N ALA A 12 71.43 -28.57 8.11
CA ALA A 12 72.25 -27.59 8.81
C ALA A 12 71.73 -27.44 10.25
N ARG A 13 72.59 -27.84 11.17
CA ARG A 13 72.46 -27.78 12.63
C ARG A 13 72.92 -26.41 13.10
N GLN A 14 72.28 -25.91 14.16
CA GLN A 14 72.89 -25.32 15.38
C GLN A 14 71.71 -24.94 16.30
N ALA A 15 71.38 -25.75 17.30
CA ALA A 15 71.95 -25.81 18.65
C ALA A 15 71.60 -24.58 19.52
N ALA A 16 70.91 -24.87 20.62
CA ALA A 16 70.22 -23.97 21.56
C ALA A 16 71.18 -23.30 22.59
N PRO A 17 70.67 -22.46 23.53
CA PRO A 17 70.08 -23.02 24.73
C PRO A 17 68.82 -22.31 25.28
N ARG A 18 68.19 -23.05 26.18
CA ARG A 18 66.99 -22.81 26.97
C ARG A 18 67.14 -21.63 27.94
N THR A 19 66.03 -20.95 28.22
CA THR A 19 65.70 -20.52 29.58
C THR A 19 64.20 -20.67 29.81
N THR A 20 63.88 -21.65 30.64
CA THR A 20 62.62 -21.86 31.35
C THR A 20 62.30 -20.66 32.23
N ALA A 21 61.11 -20.09 32.08
CA ALA A 21 60.46 -19.30 33.13
C ALA A 21 59.10 -19.93 33.42
N LEU A 22 59.06 -20.64 34.54
CA LEU A 22 57.87 -21.18 35.16
C LEU A 22 57.16 -20.00 35.87
N CYS A 23 56.02 -19.55 35.37
CA CYS A 23 55.12 -18.68 36.12
C CYS A 23 53.76 -19.38 36.21
N ALA A 24 53.57 -20.09 37.32
CA ALA A 24 52.26 -20.47 37.81
C ALA A 24 51.52 -19.20 38.22
N GLY A 25 50.48 -18.84 37.47
CA GLY A 25 49.60 -17.71 37.77
C GLY A 25 48.16 -18.16 37.57
N LEU A 26 47.52 -18.53 38.67
CA LEU A 26 46.09 -18.78 38.78
C LEU A 26 45.33 -17.49 38.40
N VAL A 27 44.72 -17.45 37.21
CA VAL A 27 43.72 -16.42 36.88
C VAL A 27 42.42 -17.14 36.59
N ALA A 28 41.52 -17.02 37.57
CA ALA A 28 40.14 -17.44 37.51
C ALA A 28 39.46 -16.91 36.24
N GLY A 29 38.58 -17.74 35.69
CA GLY A 29 37.88 -17.50 34.46
C GLY A 29 37.22 -16.12 34.40
N ILE A 30 37.51 -15.41 33.32
CA ILE A 30 36.58 -14.46 32.74
C ILE A 30 36.29 -14.99 31.34
N THR A 31 35.43 -16.01 31.28
CA THR A 31 34.59 -16.19 30.10
C THR A 31 33.70 -14.95 30.06
N VAL A 32 34.16 -13.89 29.37
CA VAL A 32 33.26 -12.83 28.92
C VAL A 32 32.32 -13.54 27.95
N LEU A 33 31.20 -14.02 28.49
CA LEU A 33 29.99 -14.24 27.73
C LEU A 33 29.61 -12.86 27.21
N THR A 34 30.21 -12.46 26.09
CA THR A 34 29.57 -11.49 25.19
C THR A 34 28.30 -12.18 24.75
N GLY A 35 27.26 -12.06 25.57
CA GLY A 35 25.91 -12.37 25.17
C GLY A 35 25.67 -11.48 23.97
N CYS A 36 25.74 -12.08 22.79
CA CYS A 36 25.16 -11.50 21.59
C CYS A 36 23.65 -11.45 21.84
N SER A 37 23.19 -10.48 22.63
CA SER A 37 21.82 -10.04 22.55
C SER A 37 21.69 -9.46 21.15
N SER A 38 21.12 -10.24 20.24
CA SER A 38 20.74 -9.73 18.94
C SER A 38 19.98 -8.41 19.15
N PRO A 39 20.34 -7.33 18.44
CA PRO A 39 19.67 -6.05 18.58
C PRO A 39 18.14 -6.22 18.51
N ASP A 40 17.40 -5.58 19.41
CA ASP A 40 15.94 -5.59 19.39
C ASP A 40 15.48 -4.96 18.07
N PRO A 41 14.84 -5.72 17.16
CA PRO A 41 14.44 -5.17 15.87
C PRO A 41 13.38 -4.06 15.99
N ASP A 42 12.75 -3.93 17.15
CA ASP A 42 11.77 -2.89 17.46
C ASP A 42 12.37 -1.73 18.28
N GLU A 43 13.69 -1.68 18.45
CA GLU A 43 14.34 -0.54 19.11
C GLU A 43 14.00 0.78 18.40
N GLY A 44 13.58 1.77 19.19
CA GLY A 44 13.15 3.08 18.68
C GLY A 44 11.88 3.06 17.83
N THR A 45 11.05 2.02 17.91
CA THR A 45 9.73 1.96 17.24
C THR A 45 8.58 2.37 18.17
N ASN A 46 7.37 2.47 17.62
CA ASN A 46 6.13 2.74 18.33
C ASN A 46 5.58 1.55 19.15
N GLY A 47 6.35 0.46 19.26
CA GLY A 47 6.01 -0.75 20.03
C GLY A 47 4.98 -1.67 19.37
N VAL A 48 4.46 -1.34 18.19
CA VAL A 48 3.49 -2.19 17.48
C VAL A 48 4.09 -3.52 17.06
N GLY A 49 5.39 -3.56 16.74
CA GLY A 49 6.08 -4.80 16.34
C GLY A 49 6.12 -5.91 17.39
N LYS A 50 5.84 -5.57 18.66
CA LYS A 50 5.82 -6.49 19.81
C LYS A 50 4.42 -7.06 20.09
N LEU A 51 3.40 -6.62 19.37
CA LEU A 51 2.01 -7.04 19.56
C LEU A 51 1.70 -8.33 18.77
N THR A 52 0.58 -8.97 19.11
CA THR A 52 0.05 -10.08 18.30
C THR A 52 -0.44 -9.56 16.94
N ALA A 53 -0.45 -10.41 15.91
CA ALA A 53 -0.94 -10.07 14.57
C ALA A 53 -2.33 -9.40 14.58
N ALA A 54 -3.26 -9.93 15.39
CA ALA A 54 -4.60 -9.38 15.52
C ALA A 54 -4.60 -7.98 16.14
N GLN A 55 -3.73 -7.72 17.13
CA GLN A 55 -3.59 -6.40 17.73
C GLN A 55 -2.94 -5.40 16.78
N ILE A 56 -1.93 -5.81 16.00
CA ILE A 56 -1.31 -4.98 14.96
C ILE A 56 -2.37 -4.57 13.94
N HIS A 57 -3.12 -5.54 13.40
CA HIS A 57 -4.16 -5.30 12.42
C HIS A 57 -5.28 -4.39 12.94
N ALA A 58 -5.78 -4.67 14.15
CA ALA A 58 -6.81 -3.84 14.78
C ALA A 58 -6.33 -2.41 15.04
N LYS A 59 -5.07 -2.24 15.49
CA LYS A 59 -4.49 -0.91 15.71
C LYS A 59 -4.30 -0.14 14.41
N ALA A 60 -3.94 -0.81 13.32
CA ALA A 60 -3.85 -0.21 12.00
C ALA A 60 -5.22 0.23 11.45
N LYS A 61 -6.24 -0.63 11.54
CA LYS A 61 -7.62 -0.28 11.16
C LYS A 61 -8.13 0.91 11.97
N LYS A 62 -7.90 0.90 13.29
CA LYS A 62 -8.29 2.01 14.17
C LYS A 62 -7.58 3.31 13.82
N ALA A 63 -6.26 3.25 13.57
CA ALA A 63 -5.49 4.42 13.17
C ALA A 63 -6.00 5.02 11.84
N ALA A 64 -6.25 4.16 10.85
CA ALA A 64 -6.78 4.57 9.56
C ALA A 64 -8.17 5.21 9.67
N GLY A 65 -9.10 4.59 10.42
CA GLY A 65 -10.44 5.14 10.63
C GLY A 65 -10.44 6.48 11.38
N ALA A 66 -9.52 6.66 12.33
CA ALA A 66 -9.38 7.90 13.08
C ALA A 66 -8.65 9.02 12.30
N SER A 67 -8.16 8.76 11.09
CA SER A 67 -7.48 9.77 10.29
C SER A 67 -8.47 10.76 9.67
N ALA A 68 -8.07 12.03 9.60
CA ALA A 68 -8.84 13.06 8.93
C ALA A 68 -8.79 12.91 7.40
N THR A 69 -7.61 12.55 6.88
CA THR A 69 -7.37 12.43 5.45
C THR A 69 -6.40 11.28 5.13
N VAL A 70 -6.47 10.79 3.90
CA VAL A 70 -5.51 9.82 3.35
C VAL A 70 -5.40 9.99 1.83
N ARG A 71 -4.23 9.70 1.27
CA ARG A 71 -4.07 9.48 -0.17
C ARG A 71 -3.82 8.00 -0.47
N LEU A 72 -4.62 7.46 -1.38
CA LEU A 72 -4.56 6.10 -1.86
C LEU A 72 -4.02 6.09 -3.29
N THR A 73 -2.95 5.33 -3.53
CA THR A 73 -2.41 5.15 -4.88
C THR A 73 -2.02 3.74 -5.19
N GLY A 74 -2.41 3.23 -6.35
CA GLY A 74 -1.97 1.90 -6.78
C GLY A 74 -2.91 1.29 -7.81
N SER A 75 -2.83 -0.02 -7.93
CA SER A 75 -3.60 -0.81 -8.88
C SER A 75 -4.15 -2.03 -8.18
N LEU A 76 -5.43 -2.34 -8.36
CA LEU A 76 -6.08 -3.52 -7.80
C LEU A 76 -6.87 -4.24 -8.89
N ILE A 77 -6.95 -5.56 -8.79
CA ILE A 77 -7.86 -6.36 -9.59
C ILE A 77 -9.12 -6.63 -8.75
N SER A 78 -10.28 -6.28 -9.30
CA SER A 78 -11.59 -6.54 -8.71
C SER A 78 -12.53 -7.04 -9.79
N GLU A 79 -13.22 -8.15 -9.54
CA GLU A 79 -14.16 -8.77 -10.49
C GLU A 79 -13.56 -9.03 -11.89
N GLY A 80 -12.25 -9.32 -11.94
CA GLY A 80 -11.52 -9.55 -13.19
C GLY A 80 -11.07 -8.28 -13.93
N GLU A 81 -11.41 -7.10 -13.42
CA GLU A 81 -11.00 -5.81 -13.98
C GLU A 81 -9.89 -5.16 -13.14
N THR A 82 -8.93 -4.53 -13.82
CA THR A 82 -7.86 -3.76 -13.18
C THR A 82 -8.29 -2.31 -13.04
N PHE A 83 -8.28 -1.82 -11.79
CA PHE A 83 -8.51 -0.43 -11.46
C PHE A 83 -7.21 0.19 -10.96
N LYS A 84 -6.78 1.31 -11.55
CA LYS A 84 -5.75 2.16 -10.94
C LYS A 84 -6.41 3.35 -10.26
N LEU A 85 -5.96 3.62 -9.04
CA LEU A 85 -6.51 4.67 -8.20
C LEU A 85 -5.42 5.66 -7.85
N ASP A 86 -5.78 6.95 -7.88
CA ASP A 86 -5.07 8.02 -7.17
C ASP A 86 -6.10 8.95 -6.53
N MET A 87 -6.44 8.67 -5.27
CA MET A 87 -7.53 9.33 -4.55
C MET A 87 -7.02 10.00 -3.28
N GLN A 88 -7.40 11.25 -3.07
CA GLN A 88 -7.32 11.95 -1.78
C GLN A 88 -8.71 11.92 -1.14
N LEU A 89 -8.78 11.45 0.10
CA LEU A 89 -10.04 11.18 0.78
C LEU A 89 -10.07 11.88 2.13
N LYS A 90 -11.26 12.35 2.50
CA LYS A 90 -11.60 12.88 3.82
C LYS A 90 -13.05 12.54 4.14
N GLU A 91 -13.50 12.90 5.33
CA GLU A 91 -14.85 12.56 5.84
C GLU A 91 -15.98 13.04 4.91
N ASP A 92 -15.91 14.27 4.42
CA ASP A 92 -16.94 14.90 3.60
C ASP A 92 -16.73 14.72 2.09
N GLY A 93 -15.82 13.83 1.66
CA GLY A 93 -15.64 13.56 0.23
C GLY A 93 -14.24 13.15 -0.20
N GLY A 94 -14.04 13.13 -1.50
CA GLY A 94 -12.76 12.77 -2.11
C GLY A 94 -12.55 13.42 -3.45
N LEU A 95 -11.29 13.50 -3.86
CA LEU A 95 -10.87 13.98 -5.17
C LEU A 95 -9.77 13.08 -5.71
N GLY A 96 -9.88 12.67 -6.96
CA GLY A 96 -8.81 11.91 -7.57
C GLY A 96 -9.15 11.36 -8.93
N LYS A 97 -8.29 10.45 -9.38
CA LYS A 97 -8.36 9.78 -10.68
C LYS A 97 -8.59 8.30 -10.49
N VAL A 98 -9.43 7.74 -11.36
CA VAL A 98 -9.64 6.32 -11.52
C VAL A 98 -9.39 5.98 -12.98
N MET A 99 -8.59 4.95 -13.21
CA MET A 99 -8.38 4.38 -14.53
C MET A 99 -8.92 2.96 -14.55
N SER A 100 -9.83 2.69 -15.46
CA SER A 100 -10.45 1.39 -15.71
C SER A 100 -10.20 0.96 -17.16
N LYS A 101 -10.81 -0.15 -17.59
CA LYS A 101 -10.74 -0.54 -19.02
C LYS A 101 -11.45 0.46 -19.94
N ASN A 102 -12.40 1.22 -19.40
CA ASN A 102 -13.22 2.19 -20.15
C ASN A 102 -12.55 3.57 -20.27
N GLY A 103 -11.39 3.77 -19.62
CA GLY A 103 -10.63 5.02 -19.68
C GLY A 103 -10.26 5.60 -18.31
N GLU A 104 -9.63 6.77 -18.33
CA GLU A 104 -9.35 7.57 -17.15
C GLU A 104 -10.50 8.57 -16.93
N PHE A 105 -10.99 8.63 -15.69
CA PHE A 105 -11.90 9.67 -15.24
C PHE A 105 -11.47 10.21 -13.88
N GLN A 106 -11.91 11.42 -13.61
CA GLN A 106 -11.73 12.12 -12.34
C GLN A 106 -13.04 12.10 -11.56
N LEU A 107 -12.93 11.82 -10.27
CA LEU A 107 -14.03 11.93 -9.34
C LEU A 107 -13.76 13.06 -8.37
N MET A 108 -14.81 13.83 -8.09
CA MET A 108 -14.84 14.80 -7.01
C MET A 108 -16.17 14.67 -6.28
N ARG A 109 -16.13 14.40 -4.99
CA ARG A 109 -17.34 14.40 -4.15
C ARG A 109 -17.20 15.45 -3.07
N VAL A 110 -18.22 16.29 -2.90
CA VAL A 110 -18.30 17.29 -1.82
C VAL A 110 -19.65 17.13 -1.12
N GLY A 111 -19.65 16.55 0.07
CA GLY A 111 -20.87 16.09 0.72
C GLY A 111 -21.58 15.04 -0.14
N GLU A 112 -22.81 15.33 -0.53
CA GLU A 112 -23.66 14.49 -1.42
C GLU A 112 -23.49 14.84 -2.91
N GLN A 113 -22.71 15.87 -3.24
CA GLN A 113 -22.53 16.27 -4.63
C GLN A 113 -21.37 15.49 -5.24
N LEU A 114 -21.68 14.57 -6.15
CA LEU A 114 -20.70 13.81 -6.91
C LEU A 114 -20.55 14.39 -8.31
N PHE A 115 -19.31 14.61 -8.72
CA PHE A 115 -18.93 15.12 -10.02
C PHE A 115 -17.95 14.14 -10.69
N LEU A 116 -18.19 13.87 -11.97
CA LEU A 116 -17.37 13.05 -12.85
C LEU A 116 -16.79 13.94 -13.94
N LYS A 117 -15.49 13.84 -14.20
CA LYS A 117 -14.84 14.52 -15.32
C LYS A 117 -14.04 13.52 -16.12
N ALA A 118 -14.27 13.49 -17.42
CA ALA A 118 -13.58 12.58 -18.32
C ALA A 118 -13.28 13.26 -19.66
N ARG A 119 -12.50 12.58 -20.49
CA ARG A 119 -12.19 13.02 -21.85
C ARG A 119 -13.30 12.62 -22.82
N ALA A 120 -13.36 13.26 -23.99
CA ALA A 120 -14.37 12.98 -25.02
C ALA A 120 -14.55 11.48 -25.32
N ASP A 121 -13.45 10.74 -25.42
CA ASP A 121 -13.44 9.30 -25.70
C ASP A 121 -14.21 8.47 -24.66
N PHE A 122 -14.11 8.82 -23.38
CA PHE A 122 -14.87 8.17 -22.30
C PHE A 122 -16.38 8.24 -22.55
N TRP A 123 -16.88 9.43 -22.94
CA TRP A 123 -18.30 9.66 -23.15
C TRP A 123 -18.87 8.94 -24.38
N THR A 124 -18.00 8.61 -25.36
CA THR A 124 -18.41 7.86 -26.55
C THR A 124 -18.52 6.35 -26.31
N HIS A 125 -17.93 5.81 -25.23
CA HIS A 125 -17.89 4.38 -24.91
C HIS A 125 -19.03 3.88 -24.02
N ASP A 126 -19.77 4.78 -23.36
CA ASP A 126 -20.83 4.41 -22.40
C ASP A 126 -22.16 3.95 -23.04
N LYS A 127 -22.27 3.92 -24.38
CA LYS A 127 -23.52 3.60 -25.11
C LYS A 127 -23.57 2.17 -25.70
N GLY A 128 -23.12 1.15 -24.96
CA GLY A 128 -23.33 -0.27 -25.32
C GLY A 128 -22.85 -0.68 -26.73
N GLU A 129 -23.40 -1.76 -27.29
CA GLU A 129 -23.04 -2.29 -28.64
C GLU A 129 -23.55 -1.43 -29.83
N GLY A 130 -23.99 -0.20 -29.57
CA GLY A 130 -24.43 0.74 -30.60
C GLY A 130 -23.24 1.46 -31.25
N LYS A 131 -23.31 1.70 -32.57
CA LYS A 131 -22.34 2.58 -33.24
C LYS A 131 -22.63 4.03 -32.84
N SER A 132 -21.62 4.74 -32.33
CA SER A 132 -21.70 6.17 -32.05
C SER A 132 -22.14 6.96 -33.29
N THR A 133 -23.10 7.87 -33.11
CA THR A 133 -23.56 8.78 -34.16
C THR A 133 -22.74 10.08 -34.16
N GLU A 134 -22.86 10.90 -35.21
CA GLU A 134 -22.23 12.23 -35.24
C GLU A 134 -22.73 13.13 -34.08
N ALA A 135 -24.01 13.03 -33.73
CA ALA A 135 -24.60 13.77 -32.61
C ALA A 135 -24.00 13.34 -31.25
N ASP A 136 -23.65 12.06 -31.09
CA ASP A 136 -22.99 11.56 -29.89
C ASP A 136 -21.56 12.09 -29.78
N SER A 137 -20.86 12.23 -30.91
CA SER A 137 -19.53 12.84 -30.95
C SER A 137 -19.59 14.32 -30.55
N GLU A 138 -20.55 15.08 -31.08
CA GLU A 138 -20.72 16.49 -30.72
C GLU A 138 -21.08 16.68 -29.24
N ALA A 139 -21.86 15.77 -28.67
CA ALA A 139 -22.16 15.77 -27.24
C ALA A 139 -20.92 15.44 -26.41
N ALA A 140 -20.14 14.43 -26.81
CA ALA A 140 -18.90 14.05 -26.15
C ALA A 140 -17.86 15.18 -26.18
N ASP A 141 -17.73 15.90 -27.29
CA ASP A 141 -16.82 17.04 -27.42
C ASP A 141 -17.18 18.19 -26.46
N LYS A 142 -18.47 18.43 -26.21
CA LYS A 142 -18.93 19.42 -25.21
C LYS A 142 -18.60 19.01 -23.78
N LEU A 143 -18.42 17.72 -23.53
CA LEU A 143 -18.10 17.16 -22.22
C LEU A 143 -16.60 16.96 -22.01
N ASP A 144 -15.77 17.20 -23.02
CA ASP A 144 -14.32 17.00 -22.90
C ASP A 144 -13.73 17.86 -21.80
N GLY A 145 -13.27 17.20 -20.74
CA GLY A 145 -12.65 17.88 -19.61
C GLY A 145 -13.61 18.70 -18.74
N MET A 146 -14.92 18.54 -18.91
CA MET A 146 -15.93 19.19 -18.07
C MET A 146 -16.35 18.27 -16.92
N PHE A 147 -16.73 18.86 -15.78
CA PHE A 147 -17.38 18.13 -14.70
C PHE A 147 -18.88 17.99 -14.98
N VAL A 148 -19.35 16.76 -14.90
CA VAL A 148 -20.76 16.39 -14.96
C VAL A 148 -21.20 16.00 -13.56
N LYS A 149 -22.29 16.60 -13.08
CA LYS A 149 -22.89 16.19 -11.81
C LYS A 149 -23.61 14.86 -11.99
N VAL A 150 -23.29 13.88 -11.15
CA VAL A 150 -23.95 12.57 -11.14
C VAL A 150 -25.18 12.64 -10.23
N PRO A 151 -26.40 12.39 -10.73
CA PRO A 151 -27.61 12.41 -9.89
C PRO A 151 -27.60 11.29 -8.83
N GLU A 152 -28.07 11.57 -7.62
CA GLU A 152 -28.15 10.57 -6.53
C GLU A 152 -29.02 9.35 -6.85
N GLY A 153 -30.00 9.53 -7.74
CA GLY A 153 -30.87 8.44 -8.22
C GLY A 153 -30.24 7.54 -9.28
N ASP A 154 -29.07 7.92 -9.82
CA ASP A 154 -28.37 7.14 -10.83
C ASP A 154 -27.67 5.92 -10.19
N PRO A 155 -27.78 4.70 -10.75
CA PRO A 155 -27.06 3.53 -10.26
C PRO A 155 -25.54 3.74 -10.11
N ALA A 156 -24.92 4.50 -11.03
CA ALA A 156 -23.50 4.83 -11.00
C ALA A 156 -23.12 5.68 -9.79
N TYR A 157 -24.04 6.49 -9.24
CA TYR A 157 -23.76 7.34 -8.09
C TYR A 157 -23.23 6.54 -6.89
N LYS A 158 -23.88 5.42 -6.55
CA LYS A 158 -23.48 4.56 -5.42
C LYS A 158 -22.11 3.91 -5.65
N GLN A 159 -21.90 3.42 -6.87
CA GLN A 159 -20.64 2.78 -7.25
C GLN A 159 -19.48 3.78 -7.18
N LEU A 160 -19.65 4.97 -7.77
CA LEU A 160 -18.63 6.01 -7.80
C LEU A 160 -18.39 6.62 -6.41
N THR A 161 -19.43 6.76 -5.59
CA THR A 161 -19.31 7.24 -4.21
C THR A 161 -18.41 6.33 -3.37
N THR A 162 -18.41 5.01 -3.63
CA THR A 162 -17.51 4.07 -2.94
C THR A 162 -16.04 4.46 -3.08
N PHE A 163 -15.62 5.05 -4.21
CA PHE A 163 -14.23 5.50 -4.41
C PHE A 163 -13.89 6.81 -3.71
N THR A 164 -14.90 7.57 -3.27
CA THR A 164 -14.74 8.89 -2.63
C THR A 164 -15.18 8.89 -1.17
N ASP A 165 -15.63 7.75 -0.64
CA ASP A 165 -15.94 7.56 0.77
C ASP A 165 -14.72 6.94 1.48
N LYS A 166 -14.11 7.71 2.37
CA LYS A 166 -12.90 7.28 3.09
C LYS A 166 -13.14 6.01 3.90
N ASP A 167 -14.24 5.96 4.64
CA ASP A 167 -14.44 4.92 5.65
C ASP A 167 -14.90 3.62 5.01
N VAL A 168 -15.83 3.70 4.04
CA VAL A 168 -16.25 2.55 3.25
C VAL A 168 -15.07 1.94 2.49
N LEU A 169 -14.27 2.78 1.84
CA LEU A 169 -13.15 2.29 1.04
C LEU A 169 -12.05 1.69 1.92
N LEU A 170 -11.68 2.34 3.03
CA LEU A 170 -10.70 1.81 3.97
C LEU A 170 -11.19 0.52 4.66
N GLU A 171 -12.48 0.39 4.96
CA GLU A 171 -13.04 -0.85 5.52
C GLU A 171 -12.86 -2.03 4.56
N GLY A 172 -13.21 -1.85 3.28
CA GLY A 172 -13.06 -2.87 2.25
C GLY A 172 -11.58 -3.19 1.92
N LEU A 173 -10.71 -2.18 1.97
CA LEU A 173 -9.28 -2.34 1.70
C LEU A 173 -8.54 -3.04 2.84
N LEU A 174 -8.78 -2.62 4.08
CA LEU A 174 -8.01 -3.07 5.25
C LEU A 174 -8.52 -4.39 5.84
N THR A 175 -9.52 -5.01 5.22
CA THR A 175 -9.96 -6.35 5.61
C THR A 175 -9.02 -7.40 5.00
N LEU A 176 -8.39 -8.17 5.88
CA LEU A 176 -7.60 -9.35 5.54
C LEU A 176 -8.48 -10.58 5.77
N HIS A 177 -8.56 -11.46 4.77
CA HIS A 177 -9.37 -12.67 4.90
C HIS A 177 -8.59 -13.77 5.61
N GLY A 178 -9.29 -14.55 6.44
CA GLY A 178 -8.70 -15.69 7.13
C GLY A 178 -7.96 -15.37 8.42
N LYS A 179 -7.17 -16.33 8.89
CA LYS A 179 -6.39 -16.20 10.12
C LYS A 179 -5.22 -15.24 9.89
N VAL A 180 -5.18 -14.17 10.68
CA VAL A 180 -4.08 -13.20 10.62
C VAL A 180 -2.81 -13.72 11.30
N ALA A 181 -1.66 -13.48 10.68
CA ALA A 181 -0.33 -13.80 11.19
C ALA A 181 0.64 -12.64 10.97
N THR A 182 1.61 -12.51 11.87
CA THR A 182 2.68 -11.51 11.73
C THR A 182 3.67 -12.02 10.68
N GLY A 183 3.97 -11.17 9.70
CA GLY A 183 4.96 -11.42 8.68
C GLY A 183 6.28 -10.69 8.98
N ASP A 184 7.04 -10.45 7.91
CA ASP A 184 8.37 -9.85 8.00
C ASP A 184 8.33 -8.37 8.37
N ARG A 185 9.45 -7.89 8.92
CA ARG A 185 9.72 -6.46 9.03
C ARG A 185 10.30 -5.96 7.70
N GLY A 186 9.97 -4.73 7.34
CA GLY A 186 10.39 -4.15 6.08
C GLY A 186 10.40 -2.63 6.11
N SER A 187 10.29 -2.03 4.93
CA SER A 187 10.08 -0.59 4.81
C SER A 187 9.17 -0.25 3.64
N VAL A 188 8.44 0.85 3.80
CA VAL A 188 7.58 1.45 2.78
C VAL A 188 7.89 2.94 2.74
N GLY A 189 8.41 3.43 1.61
CA GLY A 189 8.77 4.85 1.47
C GLY A 189 9.77 5.31 2.53
N GLY A 190 10.70 4.45 2.94
CA GLY A 190 11.67 4.73 4.00
C GLY A 190 11.16 4.58 5.43
N THR A 191 9.85 4.39 5.65
CA THR A 191 9.28 4.14 6.99
C THR A 191 9.39 2.65 7.33
N ARG A 192 9.88 2.30 8.52
CA ARG A 192 9.93 0.91 8.99
C ARG A 192 8.53 0.32 9.15
N THR A 193 8.33 -0.91 8.69
CA THR A 193 7.04 -1.61 8.75
C THR A 193 7.13 -2.99 9.37
N ILE A 194 5.99 -3.48 9.83
CA ILE A 194 5.74 -4.89 10.10
C ILE A 194 4.55 -5.37 9.27
N ALA A 195 4.71 -6.50 8.58
CA ALA A 195 3.65 -7.09 7.78
C ALA A 195 2.66 -7.87 8.66
N VAL A 196 1.38 -7.84 8.29
CA VAL A 196 0.35 -8.75 8.77
C VAL A 196 -0.32 -9.38 7.57
N SER A 197 -0.34 -10.71 7.49
CA SER A 197 -0.96 -11.45 6.39
C SER A 197 -2.21 -12.20 6.87
N GLY A 198 -3.22 -12.30 6.00
CA GLY A 198 -4.36 -13.19 6.19
C GLY A 198 -4.12 -14.52 5.49
N ASP A 199 -4.36 -15.65 6.17
CA ASP A 199 -4.18 -17.02 5.65
C ASP A 199 -2.84 -17.23 4.91
N GLY A 200 -1.74 -16.80 5.54
CA GLY A 200 -0.40 -16.94 4.96
C GLY A 200 -0.16 -16.09 3.71
N GLY A 201 -0.98 -15.05 3.49
CA GLY A 201 -0.90 -14.13 2.34
C GLY A 201 -2.03 -14.34 1.33
N ALA A 202 -2.74 -15.48 1.36
CA ALA A 202 -3.88 -15.74 0.48
C ALA A 202 -5.07 -14.79 0.76
N GLY A 203 -5.17 -14.26 1.98
CA GLY A 203 -6.11 -13.21 2.36
C GLY A 203 -5.59 -11.78 2.21
N GLY A 204 -4.42 -11.60 1.58
CA GLY A 204 -3.71 -10.34 1.44
C GLY A 204 -2.71 -10.07 2.56
N THR A 205 -1.89 -9.05 2.35
CA THR A 205 -0.84 -8.60 3.29
C THR A 205 -0.90 -7.10 3.48
N LEU A 206 -0.84 -6.66 4.73
CA LEU A 206 -0.84 -5.26 5.15
C LEU A 206 0.49 -4.90 5.82
N ASP A 207 1.23 -3.95 5.26
CA ASP A 207 2.38 -3.34 5.93
C ASP A 207 1.93 -2.20 6.84
N VAL A 208 2.25 -2.32 8.13
CA VAL A 208 1.87 -1.36 9.17
C VAL A 208 3.09 -0.61 9.67
N SER A 209 2.97 0.71 9.82
CA SER A 209 4.05 1.57 10.33
C SER A 209 4.48 1.18 11.74
N LEU A 210 5.79 1.01 11.91
CA LEU A 210 6.45 0.91 13.22
C LEU A 210 6.87 2.27 13.77
N GLU A 211 6.56 3.36 13.09
CA GLU A 211 6.96 4.72 13.47
C GLU A 211 5.73 5.60 13.69
N GLY A 212 5.74 6.40 14.76
CA GLY A 212 4.62 7.25 15.11
C GLY A 212 3.29 6.48 15.24
N THR A 213 2.25 6.99 14.61
CA THR A 213 0.95 6.29 14.52
C THR A 213 1.06 5.07 13.61
N ALA A 214 0.42 3.98 14.02
CA ALA A 214 0.47 2.69 13.33
C ALA A 214 -0.38 2.65 12.06
N TYR A 215 -0.14 3.57 11.12
CA TYR A 215 -0.89 3.64 9.88
C TYR A 215 -0.57 2.44 8.97
N PRO A 216 -1.56 1.92 8.23
CA PRO A 216 -1.29 1.04 7.11
C PRO A 216 -0.63 1.86 5.99
N LEU A 217 0.44 1.31 5.41
CA LEU A 217 1.24 2.01 4.39
C LEU A 217 1.18 1.32 3.03
N ARG A 218 0.98 -0.01 3.02
CA ARG A 218 0.78 -0.79 1.81
C ARG A 218 -0.17 -1.95 2.07
N LEU A 219 -1.06 -2.19 1.13
CA LEU A 219 -1.86 -3.39 1.00
C LEU A 219 -1.44 -4.11 -0.28
N THR A 220 -1.10 -5.39 -0.17
CA THR A 220 -0.87 -6.28 -1.31
C THR A 220 -1.98 -7.33 -1.31
N ARG A 221 -2.72 -7.43 -2.42
CA ARG A 221 -3.74 -8.49 -2.58
C ARG A 221 -3.08 -9.79 -3.00
N ALA A 222 -3.73 -10.90 -2.66
CA ALA A 222 -3.27 -12.23 -3.04
C ALA A 222 -3.35 -12.46 -4.56
N GLY A 223 -2.64 -13.48 -5.05
CA GLY A 223 -2.72 -13.92 -6.44
C GLY A 223 -2.34 -12.83 -7.46
N ASP A 224 -1.39 -11.97 -7.10
CA ASP A 224 -0.94 -10.83 -7.91
C ASP A 224 -2.08 -9.86 -8.30
N ALA A 225 -3.16 -9.81 -7.52
CA ALA A 225 -4.30 -8.91 -7.71
C ALA A 225 -4.00 -7.43 -7.37
N GLY A 226 -2.73 -7.06 -7.33
CA GLY A 226 -2.26 -5.68 -7.22
C GLY A 226 -1.92 -5.21 -5.81
N GLU A 227 -1.50 -3.95 -5.76
CA GLU A 227 -0.98 -3.28 -4.58
C GLU A 227 -1.58 -1.87 -4.49
N LEU A 228 -1.91 -1.46 -3.26
CA LEU A 228 -2.31 -0.09 -2.94
C LEU A 228 -1.41 0.48 -1.85
N ARG A 229 -0.88 1.68 -2.08
CA ARG A 229 -0.16 2.50 -1.11
C ARG A 229 -1.12 3.47 -0.45
N MET A 230 -0.92 3.64 0.85
CA MET A 230 -1.63 4.62 1.67
C MET A 230 -0.59 5.58 2.27
N ARG A 231 -0.78 6.88 2.04
CA ARG A 231 0.17 7.92 2.43
C ARG A 231 -0.56 9.22 2.73
N ASP A 232 0.21 10.24 3.06
CA ASP A 232 -0.27 11.61 3.27
C ASP A 232 -1.39 11.66 4.34
N TRP A 233 -1.27 10.79 5.36
CA TRP A 233 -2.23 10.66 6.45
C TRP A 233 -2.35 11.96 7.24
N ASN A 234 -3.57 12.48 7.37
CA ASN A 234 -3.89 13.78 7.97
C ASN A 234 -3.28 15.01 7.28
N GLU A 235 -2.72 14.88 6.08
CA GLU A 235 -2.37 16.04 5.28
C GLU A 235 -3.64 16.71 4.72
N LYS A 236 -3.76 18.01 4.95
CA LYS A 236 -4.94 18.78 4.54
C LYS A 236 -4.92 18.99 3.04
N PHE A 237 -6.06 18.80 2.38
CA PHE A 237 -6.28 19.19 1.00
C PHE A 237 -7.59 19.98 0.86
N THR A 238 -7.66 20.80 -0.19
CA THR A 238 -8.86 21.58 -0.50
C THR A 238 -9.80 20.75 -1.35
N LEU A 239 -11.08 20.74 -0.97
CA LEU A 239 -12.15 20.10 -1.70
C LEU A 239 -13.31 21.09 -1.79
N LYS A 240 -13.64 21.50 -3.01
CA LYS A 240 -14.68 22.47 -3.33
C LYS A 240 -15.36 22.00 -4.61
N ALA A 241 -16.66 22.25 -4.73
CA ALA A 241 -17.37 21.97 -5.97
C ALA A 241 -16.70 22.72 -7.14
N PRO A 242 -16.73 22.15 -8.36
CA PRO A 242 -16.21 22.82 -9.54
C PRO A 242 -16.91 24.17 -9.77
N ALA A 243 -16.23 25.11 -10.43
CA ALA A 243 -16.86 26.36 -10.84
C ALA A 243 -17.91 26.12 -11.94
N GLU A 244 -18.86 27.04 -12.11
CA GLU A 244 -19.93 26.91 -13.10
C GLU A 244 -19.40 26.76 -14.54
N ASP A 245 -18.29 27.42 -14.86
CA ASP A 245 -17.60 27.34 -16.15
C ASP A 245 -16.75 26.07 -16.33
N GLU A 246 -16.60 25.26 -15.28
CA GLU A 246 -15.99 23.93 -15.32
C GLU A 246 -17.05 22.82 -15.37
N MET A 247 -18.33 23.17 -15.32
CA MET A 247 -19.45 22.21 -15.27
C MET A 247 -20.31 22.24 -16.52
N VAL A 248 -20.94 21.11 -16.81
CA VAL A 248 -22.10 21.04 -17.69
C VAL A 248 -23.31 20.68 -16.84
N ASP A 249 -24.29 21.58 -16.78
CA ASP A 249 -25.55 21.33 -16.08
C ASP A 249 -26.45 20.45 -16.97
N TYR A 250 -26.45 19.14 -16.71
CA TYR A 250 -27.46 18.21 -17.22
C TYR A 250 -28.77 18.34 -16.43
N GLY A 251 -29.26 19.57 -16.30
CA GLY A 251 -30.51 19.90 -15.63
C GLY A 251 -31.72 19.71 -16.54
N ARG A 252 -32.11 18.44 -16.81
CA ARG A 252 -33.51 17.96 -16.78
C ARG A 252 -33.80 16.59 -17.40
N GLU A 253 -32.97 16.03 -18.26
CA GLU A 253 -33.32 14.78 -18.95
C GLU A 253 -32.06 13.92 -19.18
N LEU A 254 -31.77 13.02 -18.24
CA LEU A 254 -31.14 11.76 -18.63
C LEU A 254 -32.25 10.88 -19.23
N PRO A 255 -32.07 10.31 -20.44
CA PRO A 255 -32.99 9.32 -20.96
C PRO A 255 -33.12 8.21 -19.92
N SER A 256 -34.32 8.09 -19.37
CA SER A 256 -34.69 6.90 -18.60
C SER A 256 -34.91 5.81 -19.64
N ASP A 257 -33.99 4.87 -19.75
CA ASP A 257 -34.27 3.62 -20.48
C ASP A 257 -35.39 2.84 -19.75
#